data_AF-A0A4Z2F3P5-F1
#
_entry.id   AF-A0A4Z2F3P5-F1
#
_cell.length_a   1.000
_cell.length_b   1.000
_cell.length_c   1.000
_cell.angle_alpha   90.00
_cell.angle_beta   90.00
_cell.angle_gamma   90.00
#
_symmetry.space_group_name_H-M   'P 1'
#
loop_
_entity.id
_entity.type
_entity.pdbx_description
1 polymer ?
#
loop_
_entity_poly.entity_id
_entity_poly.type
_entity_poly.pdbx_seq_one_letter_code
_entity_poly.pdbx_strand_id
1 'polypeptide(L)'
;MSSCAAEEDVCPPQPKKSKEELERKVLLYVRKESDEVFDALMLRTPTLTALMEAISEKYAVPIDKMTKVYGKSKKGVLVNMDDNIIQHYSNEDTFILAIESSAESWRVTLSEI
;
A
#
# COMPACT_ATOMS: atom_id res chain seq x y z
N MET A 1 -7.50 -37.11 56.95
CA MET A 1 -6.18 -36.67 56.47
C MET A 1 -6.15 -36.97 54.98
N SER A 2 -6.35 -35.93 54.16
CA SER A 2 -5.39 -35.44 53.14
C SER A 2 -5.42 -36.29 51.85
N SER A 3 -5.47 -35.74 50.64
CA SER A 3 -5.56 -34.37 50.14
C SER A 3 -5.93 -34.48 48.65
N CYS A 4 -6.66 -33.51 48.12
CA CYS A 4 -6.76 -33.26 46.69
C CYS A 4 -5.38 -32.91 46.12
N ALA A 5 -5.10 -33.30 44.88
CA ALA A 5 -4.17 -32.62 43.98
C ALA A 5 -4.60 -32.90 42.54
N ALA A 6 -5.17 -31.87 41.91
CA ALA A 6 -5.34 -31.79 40.47
C ALA A 6 -4.00 -31.29 39.91
N GLU A 7 -3.46 -31.97 38.89
CA GLU A 7 -2.33 -31.45 38.12
C GLU A 7 -2.78 -31.33 36.67
N GLU A 8 -3.13 -30.10 36.30
CA GLU A 8 -3.33 -29.66 34.93
C GLU A 8 -2.00 -29.74 34.17
N ASP A 9 -1.97 -30.53 33.10
CA ASP A 9 -0.87 -30.61 32.15
C ASP A 9 -0.82 -29.29 31.35
N VAL A 10 -0.04 -28.34 31.83
CA VAL A 10 0.21 -27.05 31.17
C VAL A 10 1.19 -27.29 30.02
N CYS A 11 0.66 -27.45 28.81
CA CYS A 11 1.44 -27.33 27.59
C CYS A 11 2.12 -25.94 27.52
N PRO A 12 3.43 -25.85 27.23
CA PRO A 12 4.09 -24.55 27.06
C PRO A 12 3.56 -23.86 25.81
N PRO A 13 3.28 -22.54 25.85
CA PRO A 13 2.88 -21.82 24.65
C PRO A 13 4.08 -21.75 23.70
N GLN A 14 3.98 -22.44 22.57
CA GLN A 14 4.92 -22.23 21.47
C GLN A 14 4.84 -20.75 21.04
N PRO A 15 5.96 -20.03 20.89
CA PRO A 15 5.95 -18.75 20.23
C PRO A 15 5.70 -19.03 18.74
N LYS A 16 4.42 -19.08 18.36
CA LYS A 16 4.01 -18.87 16.98
C LYS A 16 4.43 -17.44 16.67
N LYS A 17 5.62 -17.26 16.09
CA LYS A 17 5.87 -16.10 15.23
C LYS A 17 4.73 -16.15 14.23
N SER A 18 3.80 -15.24 14.46
CA SER A 18 2.48 -15.27 13.88
C SER A 18 2.64 -15.31 12.37
N LYS A 19 1.98 -16.27 11.74
CA LYS A 19 1.72 -16.31 10.29
C LYS A 19 0.80 -15.14 9.86
N GLU A 20 0.86 -14.02 10.58
CA GLU A 20 -0.03 -12.86 10.62
C GLU A 20 0.74 -11.55 10.31
N GLU A 21 2.05 -11.65 10.04
CA GLU A 21 2.71 -10.78 9.03
C GLU A 21 2.30 -11.27 7.62
N LEU A 22 1.04 -11.66 7.48
CA LEU A 22 0.41 -12.14 6.27
C LEU A 22 0.08 -10.90 5.45
N GLU A 23 0.78 -10.71 4.34
CA GLU A 23 0.29 -10.02 3.14
C GLU A 23 -0.75 -8.93 3.44
N ARG A 24 -0.35 -7.81 4.06
CA ARG A 24 -1.26 -6.66 4.24
C ARG A 24 -1.60 -6.09 2.87
N LYS A 25 -2.65 -6.62 2.27
CA LYS A 25 -3.29 -6.02 1.10
C LYS A 25 -3.83 -4.67 1.52
N VAL A 26 -3.60 -3.66 0.69
CA VAL A 26 -4.12 -2.31 0.93
C VAL A 26 -4.92 -1.88 -0.28
N LEU A 27 -6.15 -1.45 -0.05
CA LEU A 27 -6.98 -0.80 -1.06
C LEU A 27 -6.73 0.70 -0.99
N LEU A 28 -6.38 1.33 -2.10
CA LEU A 28 -6.26 2.79 -2.20
C LEU A 28 -7.35 3.31 -3.13
N TYR A 29 -7.88 4.49 -2.82
CA TYR A 29 -8.82 5.20 -3.68
C TYR A 29 -8.10 6.36 -4.35
N VAL A 30 -8.11 6.38 -5.68
CA VAL A 30 -7.44 7.43 -6.45
C VAL A 30 -8.39 8.05 -7.46
N ARG A 31 -8.25 9.34 -7.73
CA ARG A 31 -8.97 10.00 -8.83
C ARG A 31 -8.09 11.04 -9.48
N LYS A 32 -8.32 11.36 -10.75
CA LYS A 32 -7.71 12.56 -11.33
C LYS A 32 -8.41 13.80 -10.78
N GLU A 33 -7.73 14.94 -10.80
CA GLU A 33 -8.26 16.20 -10.25
C GLU A 33 -9.61 16.58 -10.86
N SER A 34 -9.80 16.31 -12.15
CA SER A 34 -11.03 16.57 -12.92
C SER A 34 -12.18 15.60 -12.66
N ASP A 35 -11.91 14.47 -12.01
CA ASP A 35 -12.87 13.37 -11.93
C ASP A 35 -13.61 13.43 -10.58
N GLU A 36 -14.92 13.16 -10.56
CA GLU A 36 -15.71 13.17 -9.31
C GLU A 36 -15.68 11.83 -8.57
N VAL A 37 -15.33 10.76 -9.28
CA VAL A 37 -15.34 9.39 -8.78
C VAL A 37 -13.93 8.88 -8.56
N PHE A 38 -13.76 8.04 -7.53
CA PHE A 38 -12.49 7.36 -7.26
C PHE A 38 -12.47 5.98 -7.91
N ASP A 39 -11.31 5.65 -8.46
CA ASP A 39 -10.92 4.30 -8.81
C ASP A 39 -10.29 3.59 -7.62
N ALA A 40 -10.55 2.29 -7.52
CA ALA A 40 -9.93 1.39 -6.57
C ALA A 40 -8.61 0.82 -7.13
N LEU A 41 -7.52 0.96 -6.39
CA LEU A 41 -6.24 0.29 -6.61
C LEU A 41 -5.97 -0.68 -5.46
N MET A 42 -6.05 -1.98 -5.73
CA MET A 42 -5.74 -3.02 -4.74
C MET A 42 -4.27 -3.41 -4.85
N LEU A 43 -3.47 -3.10 -3.84
CA LEU A 43 -2.09 -3.55 -3.76
C LEU A 43 -2.05 -4.90 -3.03
N ARG A 44 -1.67 -5.97 -3.74
CA ARG A 44 -1.56 -7.32 -3.15
C ARG A 44 -0.47 -7.38 -2.08
N THR A 45 0.60 -6.60 -2.29
CA THR A 45 1.65 -6.33 -1.33
C THR A 45 1.89 -4.82 -1.31
N PRO A 46 2.18 -4.21 -0.15
CA PRO A 46 2.38 -2.78 -0.06
C PRO A 46 3.81 -2.40 -0.50
N THR A 47 4.11 -2.59 -1.79
CA THR A 47 5.39 -2.26 -2.42
C THR A 47 5.19 -1.25 -3.55
N LEU A 48 6.25 -0.51 -3.88
CA LEU A 48 6.25 0.43 -5.00
C LEU A 48 5.95 -0.27 -6.32
N THR A 49 6.53 -1.44 -6.55
CA THR A 49 6.25 -2.23 -7.76
C THR A 49 4.77 -2.58 -7.88
N ALA A 50 4.13 -3.04 -6.80
CA ALA A 50 2.71 -3.37 -6.83
C ALA A 50 1.84 -2.13 -7.10
N LEU A 51 2.23 -0.95 -6.58
CA LEU A 51 1.56 0.32 -6.91
C LEU A 51 1.70 0.66 -8.40
N MET A 52 2.91 0.56 -8.95
CA MET A 52 3.17 0.83 -10.37
C MET A 52 2.39 -0.13 -11.28
N GLU A 53 2.33 -1.42 -10.92
CA GLU A 53 1.55 -2.43 -11.63
C GLU A 53 0.06 -2.10 -11.63
N ALA A 54 -0.52 -1.77 -10.47
CA ALA A 54 -1.93 -1.42 -10.35
C ALA A 54 -2.28 -0.18 -11.19
N ILE A 55 -1.42 0.83 -11.20
CA ILE A 55 -1.59 2.04 -12.04
C ILE A 55 -1.43 1.71 -13.53
N SER A 56 -0.44 0.88 -13.88
CA SER A 56 -0.20 0.43 -15.25
C SER A 56 -1.42 -0.30 -15.81
N GLU A 57 -1.98 -1.24 -15.05
CA GLU A 57 -3.16 -2.00 -15.42
C GLU A 57 -4.39 -1.08 -15.58
N LYS A 58 -4.61 -0.18 -14.62
CA LYS A 58 -5.80 0.67 -14.59
C LYS A 58 -5.79 1.78 -15.64
N TYR A 59 -4.63 2.40 -15.90
CA TYR A 59 -4.50 3.60 -16.73
C TYR A 59 -3.69 3.40 -18.02
N ALA A 60 -3.32 2.15 -18.34
CA ALA A 60 -2.55 1.80 -19.52
C ALA A 60 -1.21 2.55 -19.66
N VAL A 61 -0.56 2.84 -18.52
CA VAL A 61 0.77 3.46 -18.48
C VAL A 61 1.82 2.35 -18.48
N PRO A 62 2.72 2.26 -19.47
CA PRO A 62 3.75 1.22 -19.49
C PRO A 62 4.65 1.32 -18.25
N ILE A 63 4.71 0.23 -17.46
CA ILE A 63 5.46 0.18 -16.21
C ILE A 63 6.95 0.50 -16.39
N ASP A 64 7.54 0.06 -17.50
CA ASP A 64 8.93 0.30 -17.90
C ASP A 64 9.21 1.78 -18.19
N LYS A 65 8.18 2.55 -18.52
CA LYS A 65 8.29 3.99 -18.77
C LYS A 65 7.92 4.84 -17.57
N MET A 66 7.38 4.26 -16.50
CA MET A 66 7.05 4.96 -15.25
C MET A 66 8.32 5.15 -14.40
N THR A 67 9.17 6.08 -14.80
CA THR A 67 10.50 6.27 -14.19
C THR A 67 10.48 7.12 -12.92
N LYS A 68 9.37 7.80 -12.64
CA LYS A 68 9.22 8.71 -11.49
C LYS A 68 7.87 8.53 -10.82
N VAL A 69 7.88 8.12 -9.56
CA VAL A 69 6.69 7.98 -8.73
C VAL A 69 6.88 8.82 -7.47
N TYR A 70 5.97 9.77 -7.25
CA TYR A 70 6.05 10.71 -6.15
C TYR A 70 4.81 10.64 -5.26
N GLY A 71 5.02 10.79 -3.95
CA GLY A 71 3.98 11.11 -2.99
C GLY A 71 3.99 12.60 -2.69
N LYS A 72 2.82 13.22 -2.57
CA LYS A 72 2.68 14.60 -2.11
C LYS A 72 1.81 14.63 -0.86
N SER A 73 2.41 15.01 0.26
CA SER A 73 1.67 15.15 1.52
C SER A 73 0.69 16.31 1.50
N LYS A 74 -0.25 16.36 2.44
CA LYS A 74 -1.16 17.50 2.64
C LYS A 74 -0.44 18.85 2.84
N LYS A 75 0.80 18.82 3.34
CA LYS A 75 1.65 20.02 3.51
C LYS A 75 2.33 20.46 2.20
N GLY A 76 2.10 19.75 1.10
CA GLY A 76 2.70 20.02 -0.21
C GLY A 76 4.12 19.48 -0.40
N VAL A 77 4.66 18.74 0.57
CA VAL A 77 6.00 18.12 0.46
C VAL A 77 5.93 16.98 -0.55
N LEU A 78 6.78 17.05 -1.57
CA LEU A 78 6.96 16.00 -2.59
C LEU A 78 8.06 15.03 -2.15
N VAL A 79 7.79 13.73 -2.25
CA VAL A 79 8.68 12.66 -1.79
C VAL A 79 8.82 11.62 -2.90
N ASN A 80 10.03 11.12 -3.14
CA ASN A 80 10.21 9.94 -3.99
C ASN A 80 9.61 8.73 -3.27
N MET A 81 8.71 8.01 -3.91
CA MET A 81 8.14 6.82 -3.29
C MET A 81 9.15 5.68 -3.25
N ASP A 82 9.08 4.92 -2.16
CA ASP A 82 9.75 3.64 -1.96
C ASP A 82 8.80 2.70 -1.18
N ASP A 83 9.22 1.45 -0.99
CA ASP A 83 8.39 0.46 -0.28
C ASP A 83 8.07 0.89 1.16
N ASN A 84 8.96 1.61 1.84
CA ASN A 84 8.72 2.06 3.21
C ASN A 84 7.56 3.04 3.27
N ILE A 85 7.47 3.96 2.30
CA ILE A 85 6.35 4.90 2.20
C ILE A 85 5.05 4.16 1.91
N ILE A 86 5.04 3.23 0.95
CA ILE A 86 3.84 2.46 0.58
C ILE A 86 3.32 1.63 1.76
N GLN A 87 4.22 1.04 2.56
CA GLN A 87 3.86 0.27 3.75
C GLN A 87 3.12 1.08 4.82
N HIS A 88 3.20 2.41 4.81
CA HIS A 88 2.48 3.27 5.74
C HIS A 88 1.09 3.65 5.26
N TYR A 89 0.70 3.32 4.03
CA TYR A 89 -0.66 3.56 3.57
C TYR A 89 -1.66 2.67 4.29
N SER A 90 -2.78 3.28 4.66
CA SER A 90 -3.90 2.63 5.30
C SER A 90 -4.94 2.22 4.26
N ASN A 91 -5.74 1.22 4.64
CA ASN A 91 -6.84 0.78 3.78
C ASN A 91 -7.82 1.93 3.56
N GLU A 92 -8.20 2.13 2.30
CA GLU A 92 -9.11 3.17 1.81
C GLU A 92 -8.55 4.59 1.83
N ASP A 93 -7.23 4.77 2.01
CA ASP A 93 -6.58 6.07 1.84
C ASP A 93 -6.88 6.65 0.45
N THR A 94 -7.19 7.95 0.44
CA THR A 94 -7.65 8.66 -0.76
C THR A 94 -6.57 9.60 -1.31
N PHE A 95 -6.37 9.59 -2.63
CA PHE A 95 -5.38 10.43 -3.29
C PHE A 95 -5.91 11.07 -4.57
N ILE A 96 -5.39 12.25 -4.90
CA ILE A 96 -5.42 12.78 -6.27
C ILE A 96 -4.24 12.20 -7.04
N LEU A 97 -4.53 11.57 -8.17
CA LEU A 97 -3.56 10.97 -9.08
C LEU A 97 -3.28 11.92 -10.25
N ALA A 98 -2.02 12.29 -10.41
CA ALA A 98 -1.52 12.97 -11.60
C ALA A 98 -0.59 12.02 -12.37
N ILE A 99 -0.84 11.88 -13.68
CA ILE A 99 -0.02 11.10 -14.60
C ILE A 99 0.40 12.02 -15.74
N GLU A 100 1.70 12.33 -15.82
CA GLU A 100 2.26 13.26 -16.80
C GLU A 100 3.26 12.53 -17.70
N SER A 101 3.10 12.62 -19.02
CA SER A 101 4.08 12.11 -19.99
C SER A 101 5.12 13.17 -20.33
N SER A 102 6.40 12.79 -20.41
CA SER A 102 7.48 13.63 -20.91
C SER A 102 8.40 12.82 -21.81
N ALA A 103 8.48 13.19 -23.10
CA ALA A 103 9.27 12.59 -24.18
C ALA A 103 9.22 11.04 -24.24
N GLU A 104 9.91 10.36 -23.34
CA GLU A 104 10.07 8.90 -23.29
C GLU A 104 9.71 8.30 -21.91
N SER A 105 9.21 9.09 -20.98
CA SER A 105 8.91 8.67 -19.61
C SER A 105 7.57 9.20 -19.10
N TRP A 106 7.09 8.56 -18.05
CA TRP A 106 5.91 8.95 -17.30
C TRP A 106 6.30 9.28 -15.87
N ARG A 107 5.74 10.38 -15.39
CA ARG A 107 5.75 10.76 -13.98
C ARG A 107 4.37 10.52 -13.40
N VAL A 108 4.34 9.86 -12.25
CA VAL A 108 3.13 9.69 -11.46
C VAL A 108 3.27 10.39 -10.13
N THR A 109 2.22 11.07 -9.68
CA THR A 109 2.14 11.67 -8.35
C THR A 109 0.83 11.30 -7.66
N LEU A 110 0.90 10.75 -6.44
CA LEU A 110 -0.25 10.57 -5.55
C LEU A 110 -0.23 11.69 -4.51
N SER A 111 -1.27 12.54 -4.49
CA SER A 111 -1.40 13.64 -3.53
C SER A 111 -2.45 13.33 -2.49
N GLU A 112 -2.07 13.36 -1.21
CA GLU A 112 -2.99 13.19 -0.08
C GLU A 112 -4.06 14.29 -0.07
N ILE A 113 -5.29 13.90 0.28
CA ILE A 113 -6.46 14.78 0.46
C ILE A 113 -6.78 14.87 1.94
#